data_AF-A0AAW2LKR7-F1
#
_entry.id   AF-A0AAW2LKR7-F1
#
_cell.length_a   1.000
_cell.length_b   1.000
_cell.length_c   1.000
_cell.angle_alpha   90.00
_cell.angle_beta   90.00
_cell.angle_gamma   90.00
#
_symmetry.space_group_name_H-M   'P 1'
#
loop_
_entity.id
_entity.type
_entity.pdbx_description
1 polymer ?
#
loop_
_entity_poly.entity_id
_entity_poly.type
_entity_poly.pdbx_seq_one_letter_code
_entity_poly.pdbx_strand_id
1 'polypeptide(L)'
;MCTGSVSGSDSESGSNGLSKAPGVVLKALVLIGGALLLKRFTKSTTRWDHTRIVADSLAGEKFSREQASRDPENYFNLRWLSCPAAEMVDGSRVLYFEQAFWRTPHKPFRQRFFMVKPCSKEMKCDVELSTYAIRDSEEYRNFCDRSKDQRPQPEKLLGLDLVG
;
A
#
# COMPACT_ATOMS: atom_id res chain seq x y z
N MET A 1 -30.42 86.40 42.28
CA MET A 1 -31.43 85.59 41.54
C MET A 1 -30.79 84.22 41.33
N CYS A 2 -30.99 83.27 42.25
CA CYS A 2 -32.04 82.24 42.29
C CYS A 2 -31.82 81.08 41.28
N THR A 3 -31.59 79.87 41.83
CA THR A 3 -32.13 78.53 41.46
C THR A 3 -31.94 77.99 40.03
N GLY A 4 -31.63 76.72 39.75
CA GLY A 4 -31.56 75.51 40.57
C GLY A 4 -31.12 74.29 39.72
N SER A 5 -31.00 73.14 40.40
CA SER A 5 -30.55 71.83 39.91
C SER A 5 -31.57 71.10 39.02
N VAL A 6 -31.10 70.26 38.06
CA VAL A 6 -31.76 68.99 37.67
C VAL A 6 -30.70 67.97 37.21
N SER A 7 -30.80 66.76 37.78
CA SER A 7 -30.07 65.53 37.43
C SER A 7 -30.56 64.90 36.12
N GLY A 8 -29.67 64.20 35.41
CA GLY A 8 -30.04 63.23 34.36
C GLY A 8 -29.06 62.07 34.37
N SER A 9 -29.56 60.90 34.78
CA SER A 9 -28.89 59.60 34.81
C SER A 9 -28.87 58.92 33.44
N ASP A 10 -28.03 57.88 33.34
CA ASP A 10 -28.04 56.78 32.39
C ASP A 10 -27.55 57.09 30.96
N SER A 11 -26.53 56.40 30.44
CA SER A 11 -26.43 54.94 30.42
C SER A 11 -25.00 54.49 30.14
N GLU A 12 -24.56 53.47 30.87
CA GLU A 12 -23.53 52.56 30.38
C GLU A 12 -23.99 52.00 29.02
N SER A 13 -23.17 52.15 27.99
CA SER A 13 -23.20 51.21 26.88
C SER A 13 -21.78 50.78 26.59
N GLY A 14 -21.33 49.76 27.31
CA GLY A 14 -20.14 49.01 26.96
C GLY A 14 -20.33 48.42 25.57
N SER A 15 -19.68 48.99 24.56
CA SER A 15 -19.53 48.34 23.26
C SER A 15 -18.32 47.40 23.30
N ASN A 16 -18.44 46.35 24.10
CA ASN A 16 -17.62 45.17 23.93
C ASN A 16 -18.16 44.38 22.73
N GLY A 17 -17.33 44.25 21.70
CA GLY A 17 -17.32 43.04 20.88
C GLY A 17 -17.89 43.16 19.47
N LEU A 18 -17.09 43.65 18.53
CA LEU A 18 -17.25 43.23 17.13
C LEU A 18 -15.96 43.29 16.30
N SER A 19 -14.82 42.90 16.88
CA SER A 19 -13.55 42.82 16.13
C SER A 19 -12.68 41.60 16.46
N LYS A 20 -13.11 40.71 17.37
CA LYS A 20 -12.35 39.51 17.78
C LYS A 20 -12.61 38.26 16.93
N ALA A 21 -13.73 38.20 16.22
CA ALA A 21 -14.15 37.01 15.47
C ALA A 21 -13.21 36.60 14.30
N PRO A 22 -12.67 37.52 13.47
CA PRO A 22 -11.85 37.13 12.32
C PRO A 22 -10.52 36.48 12.74
N GLY A 23 -9.91 36.99 13.82
CA GLY A 23 -8.64 36.48 14.33
C GLY A 23 -8.74 35.10 14.98
N VAL A 24 -9.89 34.77 15.58
CA VAL A 24 -10.13 33.44 16.16
C VAL A 24 -10.31 32.39 15.07
N VAL A 25 -11.06 32.70 14.01
CA VAL A 25 -11.26 31.81 12.86
C VAL A 25 -9.93 31.52 12.16
N LEU A 26 -9.10 32.54 11.92
CA LEU A 26 -7.79 32.36 11.28
C LEU A 26 -6.85 31.48 12.12
N LYS A 27 -6.81 31.72 13.45
CA LYS A 27 -6.03 30.88 14.37
C LYS A 27 -6.52 29.43 14.38
N ALA A 28 -7.84 29.21 14.37
CA ALA A 28 -8.41 27.87 14.29
C ALA A 28 -8.01 27.17 12.97
N LEU A 29 -8.09 27.86 11.83
CA LEU A 29 -7.67 27.30 10.54
C LEU A 29 -6.17 26.96 10.50
N VAL A 30 -5.31 27.81 11.07
CA VAL A 30 -3.87 27.54 11.15
C VAL A 30 -3.58 26.36 12.07
N LEU A 31 -4.25 26.25 13.22
CA LEU A 31 -4.06 25.12 14.13
C LEU A 31 -4.57 23.80 13.52
N ILE A 32 -5.74 23.81 12.89
CA ILE A 32 -6.30 22.63 12.21
C ILE A 32 -5.41 22.24 11.02
N GLY A 33 -5.04 23.20 10.17
CA GLY A 33 -4.15 22.99 9.03
C GLY A 33 -2.76 22.49 9.47
N GLY A 34 -2.19 23.10 10.50
CA GLY A 34 -0.92 22.69 11.09
C GLY A 34 -0.95 21.28 11.68
N ALA A 35 -2.02 20.94 12.41
CA ALA A 35 -2.21 19.58 12.94
C ALA A 35 -2.38 18.54 11.83
N LEU A 36 -3.10 18.87 10.75
CA LEU A 36 -3.26 17.99 9.60
C LEU A 36 -1.94 17.79 8.84
N LEU A 37 -1.16 18.85 8.64
CA LEU A 37 0.16 18.78 8.02
C LEU A 37 1.11 17.94 8.88
N LEU A 38 1.20 18.21 10.18
CA LEU A 38 2.01 17.41 11.11
C LEU A 38 1.61 15.94 11.06
N LYS A 39 0.32 15.61 11.18
CA LYS A 39 -0.18 14.22 11.10
C LYS A 39 0.20 13.55 9.77
N ARG A 40 0.24 14.31 8.67
CA ARG A 40 0.64 13.79 7.35
C ARG A 40 2.15 13.56 7.26
N PHE A 41 2.96 14.44 7.84
CA PHE A 41 4.42 14.31 7.85
C PHE A 41 4.95 13.34 8.93
N THR A 42 4.18 13.07 10.00
CA THR A 42 4.54 12.13 11.06
C THR A 42 3.94 10.74 10.85
N LYS A 43 3.37 10.44 9.68
CA LYS A 43 2.82 9.11 9.40
C LYS A 43 3.98 8.11 9.32
N SER A 44 4.26 7.43 10.42
CA SER A 44 5.23 6.34 10.48
C SER A 44 4.80 5.23 9.52
N THR A 45 5.68 4.83 8.60
CA THR A 45 5.49 3.60 7.85
C THR A 45 5.73 2.42 8.78
N THR A 46 4.85 1.43 8.69
CA THR A 46 5.00 0.17 9.41
C THR A 46 5.63 -0.87 8.50
N ARG A 47 6.21 -1.95 9.07
CA ARG A 47 6.67 -3.10 8.26
C ARG A 47 5.57 -3.66 7.38
N TRP A 48 4.32 -3.63 7.85
CA TRP A 48 3.15 -4.02 7.06
C TRP A 48 2.89 -3.12 5.85
N ASP A 49 3.15 -1.81 5.96
CA ASP A 49 3.05 -0.91 4.81
C ASP A 49 4.12 -1.25 3.77
N HIS A 50 5.34 -1.55 4.21
CA HIS A 50 6.40 -2.04 3.31
C HIS A 50 6.05 -3.38 2.67
N THR A 51 5.48 -4.34 3.43
CA THR A 51 5.02 -5.63 2.90
C THR A 51 3.99 -5.45 1.79
N ARG A 52 3.03 -4.53 1.95
CA ARG A 52 2.04 -4.20 0.91
C ARG A 52 2.71 -3.62 -0.33
N ILE A 53 3.60 -2.64 -0.16
CA ILE A 53 4.33 -2.02 -1.27
C ILE A 53 5.12 -3.07 -2.05
N VAL A 54 5.82 -3.98 -1.36
CA VAL A 54 6.60 -5.05 -2.01
C VAL A 54 5.68 -6.02 -2.75
N ALA A 55 4.59 -6.48 -2.11
CA ALA A 55 3.65 -7.39 -2.75
C ALA A 55 2.98 -6.78 -4.00
N ASP A 56 2.57 -5.51 -3.91
CA ASP A 56 1.96 -4.79 -5.03
C ASP A 56 2.97 -4.53 -6.16
N SER A 57 4.24 -4.31 -5.82
CA SER A 57 5.32 -4.13 -6.80
C SER A 57 5.66 -5.42 -7.55
N LEU A 58 5.60 -6.57 -6.88
CA LEU A 58 5.86 -7.89 -7.47
C LEU A 58 4.72 -8.33 -8.40
N ALA A 59 3.50 -7.88 -8.15
CA ALA A 59 2.34 -8.20 -8.97
C ALA A 59 2.37 -7.53 -10.36
N GLY A 60 1.54 -8.08 -11.25
CA GLY A 60 1.33 -7.61 -12.61
C GLY A 60 2.24 -8.29 -13.64
N GLU A 61 2.08 -7.84 -14.88
CA GLU A 61 2.89 -8.28 -16.02
C GLU A 61 4.07 -7.32 -16.22
N LYS A 62 5.28 -7.87 -16.41
CA LYS A 62 6.51 -7.10 -16.64
C LYS A 62 7.39 -7.81 -17.66
N PHE A 63 8.27 -7.07 -18.33
CA PHE A 63 9.16 -7.61 -19.37
C PHE A 63 10.59 -7.09 -19.23
N SER A 64 11.59 -7.93 -19.48
CA SER A 64 13.00 -7.52 -19.62
C SER A 64 13.33 -7.04 -21.04
N ARG A 65 12.33 -6.56 -21.80
CA ARG A 65 12.46 -6.20 -23.22
C ARG A 65 13.53 -5.14 -23.47
N GLU A 66 13.54 -4.09 -22.65
CA GLU A 66 14.51 -2.99 -22.80
C GLU A 66 15.95 -3.48 -22.59
N GLN A 67 16.18 -4.23 -21.51
CA GLN A 67 17.48 -4.86 -21.22
C GLN A 67 17.93 -5.79 -22.37
N ALA A 68 17.05 -6.67 -22.83
CA ALA A 68 17.34 -7.60 -23.92
C ALA A 68 17.60 -6.89 -25.27
N SER A 69 16.98 -5.74 -25.51
CA SER A 69 17.27 -4.94 -26.71
C SER A 69 18.62 -4.22 -26.63
N ARG A 70 19.07 -3.89 -25.42
CA ARG A 70 20.34 -3.20 -25.18
C ARG A 70 21.54 -4.15 -25.21
N ASP A 71 21.37 -5.38 -24.74
CA ASP A 71 22.41 -6.41 -24.70
C ASP A 71 21.83 -7.79 -25.07
N PRO A 72 21.61 -8.04 -26.37
CA PRO A 72 20.92 -9.24 -26.85
C PRO A 72 21.74 -10.53 -26.74
N GLU A 73 23.07 -10.43 -26.63
CA GLU A 73 23.95 -11.61 -26.52
C GLU A 73 23.89 -12.23 -25.12
N ASN A 74 23.65 -11.42 -24.08
CA ASN A 74 23.63 -11.88 -22.69
C ASN A 74 22.23 -11.96 -22.08
N TYR A 75 21.24 -11.24 -22.64
CA TYR A 75 19.91 -11.15 -22.05
C TYR A 75 18.79 -11.49 -23.03
N PHE A 76 17.95 -12.43 -22.62
CA PHE A 76 16.69 -12.72 -23.30
C PHE A 76 15.59 -11.77 -22.83
N ASN A 77 14.64 -11.48 -23.73
CA ASN A 77 13.38 -10.83 -23.34
C ASN A 77 12.47 -11.87 -22.66
N LEU A 78 12.31 -11.73 -21.36
CA LEU A 78 11.54 -12.60 -20.49
C LEU A 78 10.27 -11.86 -20.05
N ARG A 79 9.17 -12.59 -20.02
CA ARG A 79 7.90 -12.17 -19.42
C ARG A 79 7.88 -12.63 -17.97
N TRP A 80 7.54 -11.71 -17.07
CA TRP A 80 7.18 -11.93 -15.68
C TRP A 80 5.67 -11.73 -15.56
N LEU A 81 4.95 -12.69 -14.99
CA LEU A 81 3.54 -12.52 -14.63
C LEU A 81 3.33 -12.98 -13.19
N SER A 82 2.72 -12.12 -12.38
CA SER A 82 2.41 -12.43 -10.99
C SER A 82 1.08 -11.82 -10.55
N CYS A 83 0.37 -12.52 -9.66
CA CYS A 83 -0.90 -12.06 -9.10
C CYS A 83 -1.15 -12.66 -7.72
N PRO A 84 -2.02 -12.04 -6.89
CA PRO A 84 -2.43 -12.62 -5.62
C PRO A 84 -3.07 -14.00 -5.79
N ALA A 85 -2.61 -14.95 -4.99
CA ALA A 85 -3.10 -16.33 -4.96
C ALA A 85 -3.84 -16.64 -3.65
N ALA A 86 -3.32 -16.18 -2.51
CA ALA A 86 -3.95 -16.35 -1.21
C ALA A 86 -3.51 -15.26 -0.22
N GLU A 87 -4.21 -15.16 0.91
CA GLU A 87 -3.83 -14.36 2.07
C GLU A 87 -3.84 -15.26 3.31
N MET A 88 -2.76 -15.23 4.07
CA MET A 88 -2.59 -16.00 5.29
C MET A 88 -3.37 -15.34 6.44
N VAL A 89 -3.69 -16.12 7.47
CA VAL A 89 -4.38 -15.62 8.68
C VAL A 89 -3.65 -14.49 9.40
N ASP A 90 -2.32 -14.42 9.28
CA ASP A 90 -1.49 -13.38 9.87
C ASP A 90 -1.40 -12.11 8.99
N GLY A 91 -2.03 -12.10 7.81
CA GLY A 91 -1.99 -11.01 6.83
C GLY A 91 -0.86 -11.13 5.81
N SER A 92 -0.05 -12.18 5.85
CA SER A 92 0.96 -12.46 4.84
C SER A 92 0.31 -12.71 3.48
N ARG A 93 0.89 -12.15 2.42
CA ARG A 93 0.35 -12.30 1.06
C ARG A 93 1.08 -13.39 0.31
N VAL A 94 0.33 -14.29 -0.31
CA VAL A 94 0.88 -15.31 -1.22
C VAL A 94 0.59 -14.91 -2.65
N LEU A 95 1.63 -14.76 -3.45
CA LEU A 95 1.55 -14.44 -4.87
C LEU A 95 1.93 -15.68 -5.68
N TYR A 96 1.16 -15.96 -6.72
CA TYR A 96 1.62 -16.81 -7.80
C TYR A 96 2.58 -16.01 -8.69
N PHE A 97 3.62 -16.65 -9.18
CA PHE A 97 4.57 -16.09 -10.13
C PHE A 97 4.93 -17.10 -11.22
N GLU A 98 4.96 -16.64 -12.47
CA GLU A 98 5.52 -17.36 -13.60
C GLU A 98 6.49 -16.50 -14.42
N GLN A 99 7.50 -17.18 -14.99
CA GLN A 99 8.45 -16.62 -15.93
C GLN A 99 8.46 -17.43 -17.22
N ALA A 100 8.38 -16.74 -18.35
CA ALA A 100 8.37 -17.34 -19.67
C ALA A 100 9.23 -16.52 -20.66
N PHE A 101 9.68 -17.15 -21.74
CA PHE A 101 10.19 -16.40 -22.88
C PHE A 101 9.04 -15.61 -23.52
N TRP A 102 9.29 -14.38 -23.94
CA TRP A 102 8.24 -13.51 -24.48
C TRP A 102 7.52 -14.09 -25.71
N ARG A 103 8.20 -14.93 -26.52
CA ARG A 103 7.60 -15.60 -27.70
C ARG A 103 6.75 -16.81 -27.35
N THR A 104 6.90 -17.37 -26.15
CA THR A 104 6.16 -18.55 -25.69
C THR A 104 5.58 -18.29 -24.30
N PRO A 105 4.73 -17.27 -24.13
CA PRO A 105 4.22 -16.86 -22.81
C PRO A 105 3.43 -17.98 -22.14
N HIS A 106 2.76 -18.81 -22.93
CA HIS A 106 1.99 -19.97 -22.48
C HIS A 106 2.87 -21.14 -22.03
N LYS A 107 4.21 -21.11 -22.15
CA LYS A 107 5.13 -22.18 -21.72
C LYS A 107 6.13 -21.62 -20.69
N PRO A 108 5.70 -21.31 -19.47
CA PRO A 108 6.59 -20.80 -18.45
C PRO A 108 7.64 -21.85 -18.07
N PHE A 109 8.91 -21.45 -18.03
CA PHE A 109 10.02 -22.32 -17.63
C PHE A 109 10.25 -22.30 -16.11
N ARG A 110 9.62 -21.35 -15.41
CA ARG A 110 9.65 -21.24 -13.95
C ARG A 110 8.30 -20.80 -13.45
N GLN A 111 7.78 -21.52 -12.46
CA GLN A 111 6.59 -21.14 -11.69
C GLN A 111 6.89 -21.29 -10.21
N ARG A 112 6.50 -20.33 -9.37
CA ARG A 112 6.74 -20.33 -7.91
C ARG A 112 5.57 -19.68 -7.16
N PHE A 113 5.49 -19.95 -5.87
CA PHE A 113 4.77 -19.11 -4.94
C PHE A 113 5.74 -18.21 -4.17
N PHE A 114 5.37 -16.95 -4.03
CA PHE A 114 6.05 -15.99 -3.17
C PHE A 114 5.19 -15.70 -1.96
N MET A 115 5.74 -15.88 -0.76
CA MET A 115 5.11 -15.40 0.47
C MET A 115 5.81 -14.10 0.90
N VAL A 116 5.04 -13.02 0.97
CA VAL A 116 5.50 -11.69 1.35
C VAL A 116 4.91 -11.37 2.73
N LYS A 117 5.78 -11.20 3.72
CA LYS A 117 5.39 -10.92 5.11
C LYS A 117 6.35 -9.94 5.76
N PRO A 118 5.98 -9.26 6.85
CA PRO A 118 6.94 -8.45 7.60
C PRO A 118 8.00 -9.36 8.24
N CYS A 119 9.24 -8.87 8.32
CA CYS A 119 10.27 -9.56 9.09
C CYS A 119 9.86 -9.69 10.56
N SER A 120 10.28 -10.79 11.21
CA SER A 120 10.11 -10.95 12.65
C SER A 120 10.80 -9.81 13.42
N LYS A 121 10.34 -9.54 14.65
CA LYS A 121 10.89 -8.43 15.47
C LYS A 121 12.38 -8.58 15.78
N GLU A 122 12.87 -9.82 15.78
CA GLU A 122 14.27 -10.17 16.07
C GLU A 122 15.19 -9.89 14.88
N MET A 123 14.64 -9.82 13.66
CA MET A 123 15.39 -9.59 12.43
C MET A 123 15.51 -8.09 12.12
N LYS A 124 16.69 -7.68 11.67
CA LYS A 124 16.99 -6.31 11.20
C LYS A 124 16.64 -6.14 9.72
N CYS A 125 15.37 -6.34 9.38
CA CYS A 125 14.80 -6.10 8.05
C CYS A 125 13.33 -5.68 8.16
N ASP A 126 12.75 -5.19 7.07
CA ASP A 126 11.35 -4.75 7.05
C ASP A 126 10.42 -5.84 6.48
N VAL A 127 10.82 -6.47 5.38
CA VAL A 127 10.01 -7.45 4.64
C VAL A 127 10.81 -8.72 4.39
N GLU A 128 10.18 -9.86 4.64
CA GLU A 128 10.66 -11.19 4.29
C GLU A 128 9.91 -11.68 3.05
N LEU A 129 10.67 -12.14 2.04
CA LEU A 129 10.16 -12.77 0.83
C LEU A 129 10.65 -14.21 0.79
N SER A 130 9.74 -15.16 0.99
CA SER A 130 10.04 -16.59 0.88
C SER A 130 9.55 -17.11 -0.47
N THR A 131 10.33 -17.97 -1.12
CA THR A 131 9.98 -18.58 -2.42
C THR A 131 9.76 -20.06 -2.25
N TYR A 132 8.62 -20.56 -2.73
CA TYR A 132 8.24 -21.97 -2.65
C TYR A 132 8.11 -22.58 -4.04
N ALA A 133 8.56 -23.83 -4.18
CA ALA A 133 8.30 -24.62 -5.38
C ALA A 133 6.83 -25.02 -5.46
N ILE A 134 6.35 -25.22 -6.69
CA ILE A 134 5.00 -25.72 -6.97
C ILE A 134 5.12 -27.21 -7.24
N ARG A 135 4.32 -28.02 -6.56
CA ARG A 135 4.35 -29.48 -6.68
C ARG A 135 3.91 -29.97 -8.06
N ASP A 136 2.76 -29.51 -8.54
CA ASP A 136 2.25 -29.79 -9.89
C ASP A 136 2.15 -28.49 -10.69
N SER A 137 3.18 -28.16 -11.45
CA SER A 137 3.23 -26.90 -12.20
C SER A 137 2.24 -26.82 -13.36
N GLU A 138 1.69 -27.94 -13.85
CA GLU A 138 0.72 -27.90 -14.96
C GLU A 138 -0.66 -27.43 -14.45
N GLU A 139 -1.05 -27.82 -13.23
CA GLU A 139 -2.29 -27.33 -12.59
C GLU A 139 -2.30 -25.80 -12.45
N TYR A 140 -1.13 -25.19 -12.27
CA TYR A 140 -0.97 -23.77 -12.03
C TYR A 140 -0.63 -22.93 -13.27
N ARG A 141 -0.53 -23.53 -14.46
CA ARG A 141 -0.21 -22.81 -15.69
C ARG A 141 -1.22 -21.70 -15.99
N ASN A 142 -0.74 -20.52 -16.39
CA ASN A 142 -1.55 -19.33 -16.68
C ASN A 142 -2.51 -18.97 -15.52
N PHE A 143 -2.11 -19.21 -14.27
CA PHE A 143 -2.96 -19.00 -13.09
C PHE A 143 -3.57 -17.59 -13.06
N CYS A 144 -2.79 -16.57 -13.39
CA CYS A 144 -3.24 -15.19 -13.35
C CYS A 144 -4.28 -14.82 -14.41
N ASP A 145 -4.36 -15.57 -15.51
CA ASP A 145 -5.30 -15.32 -16.60
C ASP A 145 -6.67 -15.97 -16.35
N ARG A 146 -6.72 -16.98 -15.46
CA ARG A 146 -7.97 -17.66 -15.07
C ARG A 146 -8.83 -16.78 -14.15
N SER A 147 -10.14 -16.96 -14.15
CA SER A 147 -11.00 -16.36 -13.12
C SER A 147 -10.74 -17.01 -11.75
N LYS A 148 -11.05 -16.31 -10.65
CA LYS A 148 -10.72 -16.78 -9.29
C LYS A 148 -11.36 -18.14 -8.94
N ASP A 149 -12.57 -18.38 -9.44
CA ASP A 149 -13.35 -19.61 -9.28
C ASP A 149 -12.77 -20.81 -10.06
N GLN A 150 -11.95 -20.56 -11.08
CA GLN A 150 -11.31 -21.60 -11.90
C GLN A 150 -9.87 -21.91 -11.44
N ARG A 151 -9.40 -21.23 -10.41
CA ARG A 151 -8.06 -21.42 -9.84
C ARG A 151 -8.14 -22.43 -8.69
N PRO A 152 -7.05 -23.16 -8.41
CA PRO A 152 -6.93 -23.93 -7.18
C PRO A 152 -7.22 -23.05 -5.96
N GLN A 153 -7.98 -23.61 -5.01
CA GLN A 153 -8.44 -22.88 -3.83
C GLN A 153 -7.28 -22.53 -2.89
N PRO A 154 -7.34 -21.40 -2.16
CA PRO A 154 -6.35 -20.99 -1.17
C PRO A 154 -5.98 -22.07 -0.15
N GLU A 155 -6.91 -22.89 0.30
CA GLU A 155 -6.66 -23.92 1.31
C GLU A 155 -5.77 -25.04 0.76
N LYS A 156 -5.98 -25.42 -0.51
CA LYS A 156 -5.15 -26.41 -1.20
C LYS A 156 -3.73 -25.85 -1.42
N LEU A 157 -3.65 -24.60 -1.88
CA LEU A 157 -2.42 -23.86 -2.08
C LEU A 157 -1.55 -23.88 -0.81
N LEU A 158 -2.12 -23.47 0.32
CA LEU A 158 -1.40 -23.27 1.58
C LEU A 158 -1.08 -24.57 2.32
N GLY A 159 -1.88 -25.63 2.12
CA GLY A 159 -1.74 -26.88 2.87
C GLY A 159 -0.94 -27.98 2.16
N LEU A 160 -0.86 -27.99 0.83
CA LEU A 160 -0.37 -29.17 0.08
C LEU A 160 0.65 -28.85 -1.01
N ASP A 161 0.69 -27.62 -1.52
CA ASP A 161 1.44 -27.28 -2.73
C ASP A 161 2.63 -26.34 -2.49
N LEU A 162 2.77 -25.74 -1.29
CA LEU A 162 3.98 -25.02 -0.88
C LEU A 162 5.07 -26.01 -0.45
N VAL A 163 6.07 -26.23 -1.31
CA VAL A 163 7.27 -27.00 -0.96
C VAL A 163 8.42 -26.03 -0.70
N GLY A 164 8.88 -25.97 0.55
CA GLY A 164 9.97 -25.12 1.03
C GLY A 164 11.34 -25.76 0.93
#